data_AF-A0A6N6L6G3-F1
#
_entry.id   AF-A0A6N6L6G3-F1
#
_cell.length_a   1.000
_cell.length_b   1.000
_cell.length_c   1.000
_cell.angle_alpha   90.00
_cell.angle_beta   90.00
_cell.angle_gamma   90.00
#
_symmetry.space_group_name_H-M   'P 1'
#
loop_
_entity.id
_entity.type
_entity.pdbx_description
1 polymer ?
#
loop_
_entity_poly.entity_id
_entity_poly.type
_entity_poly.pdbx_seq_one_letter_code
_entity_poly.pdbx_strand_id
1 'polypeptide(L)'
;MDPKDLELEALQTQIEVGFRDLQFAYWILVTGLYAWLIWGLPSIWLPFVDFVRSQSILVAIIVTLILPVGVPLIISQTGLCAVSIYLRRRELSNDSESVNTKAQVISGRTLFFAFIIVLVFFLGSIVLEVRTNDASVVFRGIYLGISMAFAFIYLVVGFRTKIRRYYLIPFVGAGGTISIAFMPVQVGMYPFIVSIFWAVMLTMSSIFVFLTIGKKQKQQGIDV
;
A
#
# COMPACT_ATOMS: atom_id res chain seq x y z
N MET A 1 30.11 20.11 -5.36
CA MET A 1 29.15 19.98 -4.26
C MET A 1 29.93 19.64 -3.01
N ASP A 2 29.74 20.37 -1.91
CA ASP A 2 30.40 20.08 -0.64
C ASP A 2 29.85 18.74 -0.10
N PRO A 3 30.70 17.83 0.41
CA PRO A 3 30.24 16.60 1.05
C PRO A 3 29.19 16.83 2.17
N LYS A 4 29.22 17.98 2.86
CA LYS A 4 28.18 18.32 3.85
C LYS A 4 26.81 18.56 3.23
N ASP A 5 26.74 19.17 2.05
CA ASP A 5 25.48 19.43 1.36
C ASP A 5 24.83 18.14 0.87
N LEU A 6 25.65 17.21 0.37
CA LEU A 6 25.22 15.86 -0.05
C LEU A 6 24.69 15.04 1.13
N GLU A 7 25.28 15.17 2.33
CA GLU A 7 24.79 14.51 3.52
C GLU A 7 23.46 15.10 4.01
N LEU A 8 23.32 16.42 3.97
CA LEU A 8 22.10 17.12 4.38
C LEU A 8 20.92 16.77 3.45
N GLU A 9 21.18 16.71 2.14
CA GLU A 9 20.20 16.29 1.13
C GLU A 9 19.79 14.82 1.29
N ALA A 10 20.74 13.93 1.57
CA ALA A 10 20.45 12.52 1.86
C ALA A 10 19.61 12.36 3.14
N LEU A 11 19.84 13.21 4.15
CA LEU A 11 19.13 13.19 5.42
C LEU A 11 17.69 13.71 5.27
N GLN A 12 17.50 14.82 4.55
CA GLN A 12 16.16 15.32 4.19
C GLN A 12 15.37 14.29 3.36
N THR A 13 16.00 13.65 2.39
CA THR A 13 15.37 12.59 1.58
C THR A 13 14.87 11.44 2.45
N GLN A 14 15.64 11.04 3.47
CA GLN A 14 15.19 9.99 4.39
C GLN A 14 13.99 10.43 5.24
N ILE A 15 13.98 11.67 5.75
CA ILE A 15 12.84 12.23 6.50
C ILE A 15 11.56 12.18 5.68
N GLU A 16 11.60 12.63 4.42
CA GLU A 16 10.42 12.63 3.54
C GLU A 16 9.89 11.24 3.27
N VAL A 17 10.79 10.28 3.03
CA VAL A 17 10.38 8.88 2.89
C VAL A 17 9.73 8.36 4.17
N GLY A 18 10.21 8.77 5.34
CA GLY A 18 9.61 8.44 6.64
C GLY A 18 8.18 8.99 6.81
N PHE A 19 7.97 10.28 6.52
CA PHE A 19 6.63 10.89 6.56
C PHE A 19 5.67 10.25 5.58
N ARG A 20 6.16 9.88 4.39
CA ARG A 20 5.38 9.19 3.38
C ARG A 20 4.91 7.81 3.83
N ASP A 21 5.82 7.00 4.38
CA ASP A 21 5.47 5.67 4.89
C ASP A 21 4.36 5.78 5.98
N LEU A 22 4.38 6.86 6.78
CA LEU A 22 3.32 7.20 7.75
C LEU A 22 1.99 7.59 7.11
N GLN A 23 2.02 8.44 6.08
CA GLN A 23 0.81 8.81 5.33
C GLN A 23 0.18 7.57 4.66
N PHE A 24 0.99 6.68 4.08
CA PHE A 24 0.50 5.42 3.54
C PHE A 24 -0.08 4.51 4.62
N ALA A 25 0.59 4.39 5.77
CA ALA A 25 0.08 3.63 6.90
C ALA A 25 -1.31 4.12 7.33
N TYR A 26 -1.48 5.44 7.45
CA TYR A 26 -2.76 6.07 7.76
C TYR A 26 -3.84 5.72 6.72
N TRP A 27 -3.57 5.91 5.43
CA TRP A 27 -4.55 5.63 4.38
C TRP A 27 -4.89 4.14 4.25
N ILE A 28 -3.92 3.25 4.43
CA ILE A 28 -4.14 1.79 4.47
C ILE A 28 -5.06 1.43 5.64
N LEU A 29 -4.85 2.03 6.80
CA LEU A 29 -5.67 1.81 7.99
C LEU A 29 -7.10 2.30 7.79
N VAL A 30 -7.28 3.53 7.27
CA VAL A 30 -8.60 4.11 6.95
C VAL A 30 -9.35 3.21 5.97
N THR A 31 -8.65 2.72 4.94
CA THR A 31 -9.21 1.82 3.93
C THR A 31 -9.61 0.47 4.52
N GLY A 32 -8.80 -0.08 5.42
CA GLY A 32 -9.11 -1.33 6.13
C GLY A 32 -10.31 -1.18 7.06
N LEU A 33 -10.38 -0.07 7.79
CA LEU A 33 -11.51 0.25 8.67
C LEU A 33 -12.79 0.38 7.85
N TYR A 34 -12.73 1.10 6.72
CA TYR A 34 -13.86 1.21 5.79
C TYR A 34 -14.31 -0.16 5.28
N ALA A 35 -13.36 -0.99 4.84
CA ALA A 35 -13.66 -2.35 4.39
C ALA A 35 -14.32 -3.19 5.49
N TRP A 36 -13.86 -3.10 6.74
CA TRP A 36 -14.51 -3.81 7.84
C TRP A 36 -15.90 -3.29 8.17
N LEU A 37 -16.12 -1.98 8.17
CA LEU A 37 -17.45 -1.43 8.40
C LEU A 37 -18.43 -1.83 7.28
N ILE A 38 -17.96 -1.82 6.03
CA ILE A 38 -18.80 -2.18 4.86
C ILE A 38 -19.00 -3.69 4.74
N TRP A 39 -18.06 -4.55 5.13
CA TRP A 39 -18.18 -6.00 4.91
C TRP A 39 -18.44 -6.81 6.18
N GLY A 40 -18.06 -6.27 7.33
CA GLY A 40 -18.18 -6.90 8.64
C GLY A 40 -19.49 -6.58 9.35
N LEU A 41 -20.24 -5.57 8.90
CA LEU A 41 -21.50 -5.15 9.52
C LEU A 41 -22.65 -5.14 8.51
N PRO A 42 -23.24 -6.31 8.21
CA PRO A 42 -24.40 -6.47 7.32
C PRO A 42 -25.50 -5.44 7.54
N SER A 43 -25.81 -5.12 8.79
CA SER A 43 -26.84 -4.15 9.17
C SER A 43 -26.58 -2.73 8.68
N ILE A 44 -25.33 -2.35 8.41
CA ILE A 44 -24.96 -1.02 7.94
C ILE A 44 -25.06 -0.94 6.41
N TRP A 45 -24.65 -2.00 5.70
CA TRP A 45 -24.51 -1.96 4.25
C TRP A 45 -25.66 -2.61 3.48
N LEU A 46 -26.33 -3.64 4.01
CA LEU A 46 -27.47 -4.27 3.32
C LEU A 46 -28.58 -3.28 2.99
N PRO A 47 -29.00 -2.38 3.90
CA PRO A 47 -30.03 -1.38 3.56
C PRO A 47 -29.61 -0.48 2.39
N PHE A 48 -28.32 -0.15 2.29
CA PHE A 48 -27.77 0.62 1.19
C PHE A 48 -27.72 -0.19 -0.10
N VAL A 49 -27.41 -1.48 -0.04
CA VAL A 49 -27.40 -2.37 -1.21
C VAL A 49 -28.79 -2.69 -1.69
N ASP A 50 -29.77 -2.86 -0.80
CA ASP A 50 -31.16 -3.06 -1.17
C ASP A 50 -31.74 -1.77 -1.79
N PHE A 51 -31.39 -0.60 -1.23
CA PHE A 51 -31.68 0.69 -1.84
C PHE A 51 -31.05 0.81 -3.24
N VAL A 52 -29.79 0.43 -3.43
CA VAL A 52 -29.12 0.52 -4.72
C VAL A 52 -29.62 -0.54 -5.73
N ARG A 53 -29.91 -1.77 -5.30
CA ARG A 53 -30.54 -2.82 -6.12
C ARG A 53 -31.88 -2.37 -6.66
N SER A 54 -32.63 -1.58 -5.87
CA SER A 54 -33.89 -1.00 -6.33
C SER A 54 -33.71 0.01 -7.48
N GLN A 55 -32.49 0.55 -7.68
CA GLN A 55 -32.17 1.50 -8.74
C GLN A 55 -31.63 0.81 -10.00
N SER A 56 -30.76 -0.20 -9.88
CA SER A 56 -30.47 -1.21 -10.91
C SER A 56 -29.42 -2.23 -10.43
N ILE A 57 -29.43 -3.44 -11.00
CA ILE A 57 -28.41 -4.49 -10.75
C ILE A 57 -26.99 -4.01 -11.09
N LEU A 58 -26.84 -3.20 -12.15
CA LEU A 58 -25.54 -2.66 -12.56
C LEU A 58 -24.95 -1.72 -11.50
N VAL A 59 -25.76 -0.82 -10.94
CA VAL A 59 -25.32 0.11 -9.88
C VAL A 59 -25.04 -0.65 -8.59
N ALA A 60 -25.79 -1.72 -8.28
CA ALA A 60 -25.53 -2.57 -7.12
C ALA A 60 -24.15 -3.24 -7.23
N ILE A 61 -23.78 -3.76 -8.41
CA ILE A 61 -22.45 -4.33 -8.66
C ILE A 61 -21.36 -3.27 -8.51
N ILE A 62 -21.54 -2.07 -9.07
CA ILE A 62 -20.56 -0.98 -8.94
C ILE A 62 -20.35 -0.59 -7.47
N VAL A 63 -21.43 -0.41 -6.70
CA VAL A 63 -21.33 0.04 -5.30
C VAL A 63 -20.80 -1.06 -4.37
N THR A 64 -21.15 -2.32 -4.61
CA THR A 64 -20.70 -3.44 -3.76
C THR A 64 -19.34 -4.00 -4.14
N LEU A 65 -18.97 -4.05 -5.42
CA LEU A 65 -17.67 -4.57 -5.84
C LEU A 65 -16.67 -3.45 -6.11
N ILE A 66 -17.05 -2.39 -6.81
CA ILE A 66 -16.09 -1.37 -7.27
C ILE A 66 -15.75 -0.37 -6.16
N LEU A 67 -16.69 0.07 -5.32
CA LEU A 67 -16.35 1.01 -4.24
C LEU A 67 -15.35 0.41 -3.24
N PRO A 68 -15.60 -0.75 -2.62
CA PRO A 68 -14.73 -1.27 -1.58
C PRO A 68 -13.48 -2.00 -2.10
N VAL A 69 -13.37 -2.31 -3.39
CA VAL A 69 -12.15 -2.87 -4.01
C VAL A 69 -11.40 -1.80 -4.80
N GLY A 70 -12.12 -1.03 -5.60
CA GLY A 70 -11.60 0.05 -6.43
C GLY A 70 -11.11 1.25 -5.62
N VAL A 71 -11.74 1.62 -4.51
CA VAL A 71 -11.20 2.71 -3.66
C VAL A 71 -9.87 2.32 -3.00
N PRO A 72 -9.67 1.13 -2.40
CA PRO A 72 -8.35 0.68 -1.97
C PRO A 72 -7.31 0.61 -3.11
N LEU A 73 -7.72 0.13 -4.29
CA LEU A 73 -6.84 0.03 -5.47
C LEU A 73 -6.44 1.42 -5.97
N ILE A 74 -7.39 2.34 -6.08
CA ILE A 74 -7.15 3.72 -6.48
C ILE A 74 -6.34 4.43 -5.40
N ILE A 75 -6.65 4.32 -4.12
CA ILE A 75 -5.88 4.98 -3.05
C ILE A 75 -4.44 4.43 -2.98
N SER A 76 -4.25 3.11 -3.07
CA SER A 76 -2.91 2.50 -3.05
C SER A 76 -2.09 2.84 -4.29
N GLN A 77 -2.68 2.80 -5.48
CA GLN A 77 -1.98 3.13 -6.74
C GLN A 77 -1.81 4.63 -6.96
N THR A 78 -2.82 5.45 -6.62
CA THR A 78 -2.74 6.92 -6.71
C THR A 78 -1.81 7.46 -5.65
N GLY A 79 -1.75 6.88 -4.45
CA GLY A 79 -0.78 7.24 -3.44
C GLY A 79 0.65 6.94 -3.89
N LEU A 80 0.92 5.74 -4.44
CA LEU A 80 2.22 5.40 -5.02
C LEU A 80 2.59 6.27 -6.23
N CYS A 81 1.61 6.62 -7.08
CA CYS A 81 1.79 7.47 -8.24
C CYS A 81 2.03 8.94 -7.84
N ALA A 82 1.21 9.51 -6.97
CA ALA A 82 1.35 10.89 -6.46
C ALA A 82 2.69 11.08 -5.74
N VAL A 83 3.12 10.10 -4.96
CA VAL A 83 4.45 10.04 -4.36
C VAL A 83 5.54 10.07 -5.43
N SER A 84 5.44 9.22 -6.46
CA SER A 84 6.45 9.16 -7.51
C SER A 84 6.51 10.47 -8.33
N ILE A 85 5.38 11.16 -8.47
CA ILE A 85 5.26 12.45 -9.15
C ILE A 85 5.83 13.59 -8.29
N TYR A 86 5.56 13.58 -6.98
CA TYR A 86 6.12 14.56 -6.04
C TYR A 86 7.65 14.47 -5.99
N LEU A 87 8.18 13.26 -5.88
CA LEU A 87 9.63 13.01 -5.92
C LEU A 87 10.26 13.50 -7.23
N ARG A 88 9.60 13.23 -8.38
CA ARG A 88 10.04 13.75 -9.68
C ARG A 88 10.07 15.28 -9.70
N ARG A 89 9.08 15.97 -9.12
CA ARG A 89 9.05 17.44 -9.08
C ARG A 89 10.13 18.02 -8.16
N ARG A 90 10.43 17.36 -7.04
CA ARG A 90 11.47 17.78 -6.11
C ARG A 90 12.87 17.56 -6.70
N GLU A 91 13.12 16.40 -7.32
CA GLU A 91 14.38 16.13 -8.04
C GLU A 91 14.59 17.09 -9.22
N LEU A 92 13.55 17.34 -10.05
CA LEU A 92 13.64 18.31 -11.17
C LEU A 92 13.78 19.77 -10.70
N SER A 93 13.37 20.09 -9.48
CA SER A 93 13.53 21.42 -8.87
C SER A 93 14.95 21.63 -8.32
N ASN A 94 15.65 20.56 -7.96
CA ASN A 94 16.98 20.60 -7.37
C ASN A 94 18.11 20.38 -8.39
N ASP A 95 17.85 19.64 -9.48
CA ASP A 95 18.84 19.36 -10.52
C ASP A 95 18.61 20.18 -11.79
N SER A 96 19.16 21.40 -11.79
CA SER A 96 19.46 22.12 -13.02
C SER A 96 20.64 21.52 -13.79
N GLU A 97 21.34 20.49 -13.27
CA GLU A 97 22.38 19.78 -14.02
C GLU A 97 22.71 18.40 -13.40
N SER A 98 22.38 17.33 -14.12
CA SER A 98 23.14 16.06 -14.20
C SER A 98 22.80 14.78 -13.40
N VAL A 99 21.75 14.68 -12.57
CA VAL A 99 21.40 13.37 -11.98
C VAL A 99 20.39 12.58 -12.81
N ASN A 100 20.73 11.31 -13.06
CA ASN A 100 19.98 10.34 -13.85
C ASN A 100 18.61 10.01 -13.22
N THR A 101 17.65 10.90 -13.48
CA THR A 101 16.24 11.01 -13.02
C THR A 101 15.33 9.81 -13.33
N LYS A 102 15.88 8.66 -13.72
CA LYS A 102 15.13 7.44 -14.05
C LYS A 102 14.85 6.52 -12.85
N ALA A 103 15.42 6.79 -11.68
CA ALA A 103 15.43 5.83 -10.57
C ALA A 103 14.15 5.79 -9.72
N GLN A 104 13.36 6.87 -9.64
CA GLN A 104 12.26 6.96 -8.66
C GLN A 104 10.84 6.78 -9.22
N VAL A 105 10.67 6.70 -10.54
CA VAL A 105 9.33 6.51 -11.14
C VAL A 105 9.03 5.02 -11.24
N ILE A 106 7.97 4.58 -10.55
CA ILE A 106 7.39 3.26 -10.76
C ILE A 106 7.00 3.17 -12.24
N SER A 107 7.67 2.30 -12.99
CA SER A 107 7.41 2.19 -14.42
C SER A 107 6.01 1.66 -14.67
N GLY A 108 5.36 2.05 -15.77
CA GLY A 108 4.06 1.49 -16.16
C GLY A 108 4.08 -0.05 -16.24
N ARG A 109 5.23 -0.65 -16.57
CA ARG A 109 5.45 -2.10 -16.53
C ARG A 109 5.31 -2.67 -15.11
N THR A 110 5.83 -1.99 -14.10
CA THR A 110 5.70 -2.39 -12.68
C THR A 110 4.24 -2.36 -12.25
N LEU A 111 3.49 -1.32 -12.63
CA LEU A 111 2.05 -1.24 -12.36
C LEU A 111 1.27 -2.32 -13.10
N PHE A 112 1.64 -2.62 -14.35
CA PHE A 112 1.05 -3.69 -15.13
C PHE A 112 1.28 -5.07 -14.49
N PHE A 113 2.51 -5.37 -14.03
CA PHE A 113 2.78 -6.62 -13.29
C PHE A 113 2.04 -6.67 -11.96
N ALA A 114 1.98 -5.57 -11.21
CA ALA A 114 1.19 -5.47 -9.99
C ALA A 114 -0.30 -5.75 -10.26
N PHE A 115 -0.85 -5.21 -11.35
CA PHE A 115 -2.21 -5.50 -11.80
C PHE A 115 -2.41 -6.97 -12.15
N ILE A 116 -1.46 -7.59 -12.88
CA ILE A 116 -1.50 -9.03 -13.18
C ILE A 116 -1.53 -9.85 -11.89
N ILE A 117 -0.71 -9.51 -10.89
CA ILE A 117 -0.72 -10.21 -9.59
C ILE A 117 -2.12 -10.16 -8.97
N VAL A 118 -2.73 -8.97 -8.89
CA VAL A 118 -4.10 -8.83 -8.36
C VAL A 118 -5.09 -9.67 -9.16
N LEU A 119 -5.01 -9.63 -10.50
CA LEU A 119 -5.90 -10.35 -11.39
C LEU A 119 -5.79 -11.88 -11.20
N VAL A 120 -4.57 -12.41 -11.07
CA VAL A 120 -4.34 -13.84 -10.84
C VAL A 120 -4.98 -14.31 -9.53
N PHE A 121 -4.79 -13.56 -8.44
CA PHE A 121 -5.40 -13.91 -7.15
C PHE A 121 -6.92 -13.78 -7.17
N PHE A 122 -7.46 -12.77 -7.88
CA PHE A 122 -8.90 -12.59 -8.05
C PHE A 122 -9.54 -13.71 -8.88
N LEU A 123 -8.97 -14.06 -10.04
CA LEU A 123 -9.48 -15.16 -10.86
C LEU A 123 -9.34 -16.51 -10.14
N GLY A 124 -8.21 -16.73 -9.45
CA GLY A 124 -7.99 -17.92 -8.62
C GLY A 124 -9.01 -18.05 -7.50
N SER A 125 -9.40 -16.94 -6.86
CA SER A 125 -10.40 -16.96 -5.80
C SER A 125 -11.83 -17.20 -6.29
N ILE A 126 -12.19 -16.72 -7.50
CA ILE A 126 -13.45 -17.08 -8.16
C ILE A 126 -13.51 -18.60 -8.43
N VAL A 127 -12.44 -19.18 -8.98
CA VAL A 127 -12.38 -20.63 -9.23
C VAL A 127 -12.53 -21.42 -7.93
N LEU A 128 -11.89 -20.96 -6.86
CA LEU A 128 -12.02 -21.57 -5.53
C LEU A 128 -13.43 -21.41 -4.96
N GLU A 129 -14.04 -20.23 -5.07
CA GLU A 129 -15.43 -19.96 -4.65
C GLU A 129 -16.39 -20.95 -5.31
N VAL A 130 -16.30 -21.16 -6.62
CA VAL A 130 -17.16 -22.11 -7.34
C VAL A 130 -17.02 -23.54 -6.79
N ARG A 131 -15.83 -23.90 -6.30
CA ARG A 131 -15.55 -25.23 -5.73
C ARG A 131 -15.96 -25.36 -4.27
N THR A 132 -15.84 -24.30 -3.47
CA THR A 132 -16.11 -24.32 -2.03
C THR A 132 -17.50 -23.78 -1.67
N ASN A 133 -18.19 -23.16 -2.62
CA ASN A 133 -19.44 -22.42 -2.46
C ASN A 133 -19.38 -21.37 -1.33
N ASP A 134 -18.24 -20.69 -1.21
CA ASP A 134 -17.99 -19.69 -0.17
C ASP A 134 -17.49 -18.38 -0.78
N ALA A 135 -18.38 -17.40 -0.85
CA ALA A 135 -18.11 -16.06 -1.38
C ALA A 135 -17.03 -15.30 -0.58
N SER A 136 -16.76 -15.68 0.68
CA SER A 136 -15.70 -15.06 1.48
C SER A 136 -14.30 -15.27 0.87
N VAL A 137 -14.14 -16.34 0.09
CA VAL A 137 -12.88 -16.68 -0.57
C VAL A 137 -12.52 -15.64 -1.64
N VAL A 138 -13.51 -15.09 -2.34
CA VAL A 138 -13.28 -14.02 -3.34
C VAL A 138 -12.70 -12.79 -2.68
N PHE A 139 -13.30 -12.33 -1.58
CA PHE A 139 -12.83 -11.17 -0.82
C PHE A 139 -11.42 -11.39 -0.27
N ARG A 140 -11.15 -12.58 0.28
CA ARG A 140 -9.81 -12.94 0.75
C ARG A 140 -8.78 -12.90 -0.37
N GLY A 141 -9.13 -13.45 -1.53
CA GLY A 141 -8.28 -13.44 -2.73
C GLY A 141 -7.94 -12.04 -3.22
N ILE A 142 -8.90 -11.12 -3.25
CA ILE A 142 -8.67 -9.74 -3.66
C ILE A 142 -7.65 -9.05 -2.75
N TYR A 143 -7.85 -9.10 -1.43
CA TYR A 143 -6.96 -8.42 -0.48
C TYR A 143 -5.58 -9.11 -0.37
N LEU A 144 -5.53 -10.43 -0.56
CA LEU A 144 -4.27 -11.15 -0.72
C LEU A 144 -3.53 -10.67 -1.99
N GLY A 145 -4.22 -10.59 -3.12
CA GLY A 145 -3.67 -10.10 -4.39
C GLY A 145 -3.16 -8.67 -4.30
N ILE A 146 -3.94 -7.76 -3.71
CA ILE A 146 -3.54 -6.35 -3.49
C ILE A 146 -2.30 -6.27 -2.61
N SER A 147 -2.25 -7.03 -1.52
CA SER A 147 -1.09 -7.06 -0.62
C SER A 147 0.16 -7.63 -1.29
N MET A 148 0.01 -8.65 -2.13
CA MET A 148 1.11 -9.21 -2.93
C MET A 148 1.62 -8.23 -3.98
N ALA A 149 0.70 -7.53 -4.66
CA ALA A 149 1.04 -6.47 -5.59
C ALA A 149 1.76 -5.31 -4.89
N PHE A 150 1.33 -4.94 -3.69
CA PHE A 150 1.96 -3.92 -2.87
C PHE A 150 3.37 -4.34 -2.43
N ALA A 151 3.55 -5.58 -1.97
CA ALA A 151 4.86 -6.16 -1.68
C ALA A 151 5.77 -6.15 -2.91
N PHE A 152 5.27 -6.55 -4.08
CA PHE A 152 6.03 -6.51 -5.33
C PHE A 152 6.49 -5.09 -5.68
N ILE A 153 5.61 -4.08 -5.54
CA ILE A 153 5.96 -2.68 -5.80
C ILE A 153 7.06 -2.23 -4.82
N TYR A 154 6.93 -2.51 -3.52
CA TYR A 154 7.96 -2.15 -2.53
C TYR A 154 9.29 -2.84 -2.82
N LEU A 155 9.27 -4.09 -3.28
CA LEU A 155 10.47 -4.80 -3.70
C LEU A 155 11.16 -4.11 -4.88
N VAL A 156 10.41 -3.75 -5.92
CA VAL A 156 10.93 -3.04 -7.09
C VAL A 156 11.48 -1.66 -6.70
N VAL A 157 10.78 -0.92 -5.84
CA VAL A 157 11.24 0.36 -5.31
C VAL A 157 12.52 0.16 -4.49
N GLY A 158 12.61 -0.89 -3.67
CA GLY A 158 13.81 -1.24 -2.91
C GLY A 158 15.02 -1.49 -3.81
N PHE A 159 14.87 -2.28 -4.87
CA PHE A 159 15.94 -2.52 -5.85
C PHE A 159 16.40 -1.25 -6.55
N ARG A 160 15.47 -0.34 -6.90
CA ARG A 160 15.81 0.90 -7.62
C ARG A 160 16.43 1.96 -6.72
N THR A 161 15.94 2.10 -5.50
CA THR A 161 16.40 3.13 -4.53
C THR A 161 17.58 2.67 -3.67
N LYS A 162 17.90 1.37 -3.68
CA LYS A 162 18.90 0.73 -2.82
C LYS A 162 18.66 0.94 -1.32
N ILE A 163 17.44 1.30 -0.91
CA ILE A 163 17.06 1.49 0.49
C ILE A 163 16.88 0.13 1.15
N ARG A 164 17.75 -0.22 2.11
CA ARG A 164 17.81 -1.57 2.71
C ARG A 164 16.48 -2.06 3.29
N ARG A 165 15.72 -1.19 3.96
CA ARG A 165 14.43 -1.53 4.59
C ARG A 165 13.36 -1.94 3.57
N TYR A 166 13.42 -1.42 2.35
CA TYR A 166 12.46 -1.76 1.30
C TYR A 166 12.69 -3.14 0.69
N TYR A 167 13.81 -3.80 1.01
CA TYR A 167 13.96 -5.24 0.75
C TYR A 167 13.25 -6.09 1.80
N LEU A 168 13.23 -5.67 3.06
CA LEU A 168 12.67 -6.49 4.15
C LEU A 168 11.14 -6.40 4.22
N ILE A 169 10.59 -5.19 4.07
CA ILE A 169 9.14 -4.90 4.06
C ILE A 169 8.35 -5.84 3.15
N PRO A 170 8.73 -6.10 1.88
CA PRO A 170 7.94 -6.96 1.00
C PRO A 170 7.93 -8.43 1.44
N PHE A 171 9.02 -8.96 1.99
CA PHE A 171 9.06 -10.35 2.46
C PHE A 171 8.22 -10.53 3.74
N VAL A 172 8.40 -9.63 4.72
CA VAL A 172 7.61 -9.65 5.95
C VAL A 172 6.14 -9.39 5.62
N GLY A 173 5.87 -8.42 4.75
CA GLY A 173 4.55 -8.06 4.25
C GLY A 173 3.83 -9.22 3.57
N ALA A 174 4.48 -9.88 2.62
CA ALA A 174 3.92 -11.04 1.92
C ALA A 174 3.68 -12.21 2.88
N GLY A 175 4.68 -12.59 3.68
CA GLY A 175 4.57 -13.70 4.64
C GLY A 175 3.50 -13.47 5.69
N GLY A 176 3.40 -12.26 6.24
CA GLY A 176 2.34 -11.89 7.18
C GLY A 176 0.96 -11.91 6.54
N THR A 177 0.80 -11.37 5.33
CA THR A 177 -0.48 -11.40 4.61
C THR A 177 -0.94 -12.84 4.35
N ILE A 178 -0.03 -13.72 3.90
CA ILE A 178 -0.34 -15.15 3.70
C ILE A 178 -0.79 -15.78 5.01
N SER A 179 -0.06 -15.52 6.10
CA SER A 179 -0.40 -16.06 7.43
C SER A 179 -1.80 -15.62 7.87
N ILE A 180 -2.14 -14.34 7.68
CA ILE A 180 -3.47 -13.79 7.98
C ILE A 180 -4.55 -14.41 7.06
N ALA A 181 -4.23 -14.69 5.79
CA ALA A 181 -5.16 -15.30 4.83
C ALA A 181 -5.64 -16.69 5.24
N PHE A 182 -4.82 -17.43 5.99
CA PHE A 182 -5.18 -18.75 6.54
C PHE A 182 -5.89 -18.68 7.90
N MET A 183 -6.01 -17.50 8.52
CA MET A 183 -6.73 -17.38 9.79
C MET A 183 -8.24 -17.51 9.60
N PRO A 184 -8.97 -18.16 10.53
CA PRO A 184 -10.42 -18.29 10.49
C PRO A 184 -11.10 -17.00 10.97
N VAL A 185 -10.88 -15.91 10.24
CA VAL A 185 -11.46 -14.59 10.51
C VAL A 185 -12.74 -14.36 9.71
N GLN A 186 -13.66 -13.55 10.27
CA GLN A 186 -14.86 -13.12 9.57
C GLN A 186 -14.50 -12.28 8.32
N VAL A 187 -15.38 -12.29 7.31
CA VAL A 187 -15.13 -11.69 5.98
C VAL A 187 -14.64 -10.24 6.08
N GLY A 188 -15.32 -9.40 6.87
CA GLY A 188 -14.93 -8.01 7.08
C GLY A 188 -13.71 -7.82 7.98
N MET A 189 -13.40 -8.76 8.87
CA MET A 189 -12.24 -8.64 9.77
C MET A 189 -10.92 -8.89 9.04
N TYR A 190 -10.93 -9.75 8.02
CA TYR A 190 -9.75 -10.02 7.20
C TYR A 190 -9.09 -8.76 6.61
N PRO A 191 -9.79 -7.92 5.81
CA PRO A 191 -9.19 -6.74 5.21
C PRO A 191 -8.68 -5.73 6.25
N PHE A 192 -9.36 -5.62 7.39
CA PHE A 192 -8.93 -4.74 8.47
C PHE A 192 -7.66 -5.22 9.17
N ILE A 193 -7.55 -6.53 9.47
CA ILE A 193 -6.34 -7.11 10.07
C ILE A 193 -5.16 -6.97 9.11
N VAL A 194 -5.36 -7.24 7.83
CA VAL A 194 -4.33 -7.05 6.78
C VAL A 194 -3.90 -5.58 6.71
N SER A 195 -4.84 -4.64 6.72
CA SER A 195 -4.55 -3.21 6.74
C SER A 195 -3.80 -2.77 7.99
N ILE A 196 -4.22 -3.21 9.19
CA ILE A 196 -3.48 -2.92 10.44
C ILE A 196 -2.06 -3.44 10.33
N PHE A 197 -1.89 -4.68 9.86
CA PHE A 197 -0.58 -5.29 9.73
C PHE A 197 0.35 -4.47 8.83
N TRP A 198 -0.11 -4.09 7.65
CA TRP A 198 0.66 -3.23 6.74
C TRP A 198 0.89 -1.83 7.32
N ALA A 199 -0.11 -1.21 7.95
CA ALA A 199 0.01 0.10 8.56
C ALA A 199 1.02 0.11 9.71
N VAL A 200 1.00 -0.90 10.58
CA VAL A 200 1.98 -1.06 11.67
C VAL A 200 3.38 -1.24 11.11
N MET A 201 3.55 -2.09 10.08
CA MET A 201 4.85 -2.31 9.47
C MET A 201 5.43 -1.02 8.86
N LEU A 202 4.62 -0.24 8.14
CA LEU A 202 5.04 1.05 7.57
C LEU A 202 5.29 2.10 8.65
N THR A 203 4.47 2.17 9.69
CA THR A 203 4.68 3.07 10.83
C THR A 203 5.98 2.75 11.57
N MET A 204 6.27 1.47 11.80
CA MET A 204 7.52 1.03 12.43
C MET A 204 8.73 1.32 11.53
N SER A 205 8.58 1.18 10.20
CA SER A 205 9.57 1.65 9.23
C SER A 205 9.86 3.14 9.42
N SER A 206 8.84 4.00 9.45
CA SER A 206 8.98 5.44 9.66
C SER A 206 9.63 5.81 10.99
N ILE A 207 9.20 5.21 12.09
CA ILE A 207 9.79 5.46 13.42
C ILE A 207 11.27 5.12 13.42
N PHE A 208 11.66 3.98 12.81
CA PHE A 208 13.05 3.59 12.70
C PHE A 208 13.88 4.62 11.91
N VAL A 209 13.30 5.23 10.87
CA VAL A 209 13.95 6.33 10.13
C VAL A 209 14.22 7.51 11.05
N PHE A 210 13.19 8.02 11.73
CA PHE A 210 13.33 9.19 12.58
C PHE A 210 14.30 8.98 13.73
N LEU A 211 14.30 7.79 14.34
CA LEU A 211 15.27 7.43 15.37
C LEU A 211 16.71 7.37 14.83
N THR A 212 16.90 6.81 13.63
CA THR A 212 18.23 6.74 13.00
C THR A 212 18.75 8.13 12.66
N ILE A 213 17.86 9.01 12.17
CA ILE A 213 18.19 10.38 11.82
C ILE A 213 18.50 11.20 13.08
N GLY A 214 17.67 11.12 14.12
CA GLY A 214 17.91 11.82 15.38
C GLY A 214 19.25 11.43 16.02
N LYS A 215 19.65 10.15 15.92
CA LYS A 215 20.98 9.71 16.36
C LYS A 215 22.11 10.33 15.53
N LYS A 216 21.95 10.42 14.21
CA LYS A 216 22.95 11.04 13.31
C LYS A 216 23.08 12.55 13.53
N GLN A 217 21.96 13.27 13.67
CA GLN A 217 21.98 14.71 13.97
C GLN A 217 22.68 15.00 15.30
N LYS A 218 22.38 14.21 16.34
CA LYS A 218 23.05 14.31 17.64
C LYS A 218 24.55 14.01 17.58
N GLN A 219 24.98 13.07 16.74
CA GLN A 219 26.40 12.78 16.53
C GLN A 219 27.14 13.89 15.76
N GLN A 220 26.41 14.66 14.95
CA GLN A 220 26.96 15.76 14.15
C GLN A 220 26.93 17.12 14.90
N GLY A 221 26.46 17.15 16.16
CA GLY A 221 26.36 18.39 16.95
C GLY A 221 25.36 19.39 16.39
N ILE A 222 24.41 18.94 15.58
CA ILE A 222 23.30 19.75 15.08
C ILE A 222 22.19 19.64 16.12
N ASP A 223 22.15 20.61 17.04
CA ASP A 223 21.03 20.77 17.96
C ASP A 223 19.80 21.27 17.18
N VAL A 224 18.68 20.56 17.31
CA VAL A 224 17.35 20.95 16.83
C VAL A 224 16.54 21.44 18.02
#